data_AF-A0A924SLY7-F1
#
_entry.id   AF-A0A924SLY7-F1
#
_cell.length_a   1.000
_cell.length_b   1.000
_cell.length_c   1.000
_cell.angle_alpha   90.00
_cell.angle_beta   90.00
_cell.angle_gamma   90.00
#
_symmetry.space_group_name_H-M   'P 1'
#
loop_
_entity.id
_entity.type
_entity.pdbx_description
1 polymer ?
#
loop_
_entity_poly.entity_id
_entity_poly.type
_entity_poly.pdbx_seq_one_letter_code
_entity_poly.pdbx_strand_id
1 'polypeptide(L)'
;DQDIARERTAGLDRAALAQSRVVAPSGAPLQPLARAATASSGVAVGEMALDEARAVARHAAGAAVVLVRRDAETSDLTALESAVGLLTQRGARTSHAAVVARQLGKVCLVGCGELQINEDARSIQMGTTVLHEGDVLTLDGNNGCVYSGAAQTEVVYPEDLLARLDVLHTSGPKPV
;
A
#
# COMPACT_ATOMS: atom_id res chain seq x y z
N ASP A 1 24.72 -24.31 0.43
CA ASP A 1 25.47 -24.89 -0.67
C ASP A 1 25.39 -23.97 -1.88
N GLN A 2 26.52 -23.64 -2.51
CA GLN A 2 26.54 -22.64 -3.60
C GLN A 2 25.84 -23.16 -4.87
N ASP A 3 25.92 -24.46 -5.14
CA ASP A 3 25.28 -25.07 -6.32
C ASP A 3 23.75 -25.08 -6.19
N ILE A 4 23.22 -25.37 -5.00
CA ILE A 4 21.78 -25.28 -4.71
C ILE A 4 21.29 -23.83 -4.84
N ALA A 5 22.10 -22.85 -4.41
CA ALA A 5 21.74 -21.43 -4.53
C ALA A 5 21.65 -20.99 -6.00
N ARG A 6 22.52 -21.51 -6.87
CA ARG A 6 22.47 -21.26 -8.32
C ARG A 6 21.26 -21.85 -8.99
N GLU A 7 21.01 -23.13 -8.74
CA GLU A 7 19.88 -23.84 -9.33
C GLU A 7 18.57 -23.12 -9.00
N ARG A 8 18.41 -22.64 -7.76
CA ARG A 8 17.22 -21.90 -7.32
C ARG A 8 17.11 -20.48 -7.87
N THR A 9 18.21 -19.88 -8.32
CA THR A 9 18.26 -18.50 -8.81
C THR A 9 18.47 -18.41 -10.32
N ALA A 10 18.56 -19.54 -11.02
CA ALA A 10 18.79 -19.60 -12.47
C ALA A 10 17.69 -18.94 -13.31
N GLY A 11 16.46 -18.85 -12.77
CA GLY A 11 15.35 -18.15 -13.41
C GLY A 11 15.17 -16.69 -12.99
N LEU A 12 16.01 -16.16 -12.09
CA LEU A 12 15.95 -14.76 -11.68
C LEU A 12 16.75 -13.91 -12.66
N ASP A 13 16.14 -12.85 -13.17
CA ASP A 13 16.78 -11.85 -14.02
C ASP A 13 16.62 -10.45 -13.40
N ARG A 14 17.12 -9.42 -14.09
CA ARG A 14 17.00 -8.03 -13.65
C ARG A 14 15.54 -7.63 -13.43
N ALA A 15 14.64 -8.08 -14.29
CA ALA A 15 13.22 -7.77 -14.18
C ALA A 15 12.58 -8.44 -12.95
N ALA A 16 13.00 -9.66 -12.61
CA ALA A 16 12.55 -10.39 -11.43
C ALA A 16 12.99 -9.75 -10.10
N LEU A 17 14.04 -8.92 -10.13
CA LEU A 17 14.51 -8.16 -8.97
C LEU A 17 13.95 -6.73 -8.88
N ALA A 18 13.09 -6.33 -9.83
CA ALA A 18 12.45 -5.04 -9.82
C ALA A 18 11.63 -4.84 -8.53
N GLN A 19 11.82 -3.71 -7.86
CA GLN A 19 11.05 -3.32 -6.69
C GLN A 19 10.23 -2.07 -7.01
N SER A 20 9.00 -2.01 -6.50
CA SER A 20 8.16 -0.82 -6.60
C SER A 20 8.43 0.10 -5.41
N ARG A 21 8.71 1.38 -5.69
CA ARG A 21 8.88 2.43 -4.68
C ARG A 21 7.84 3.51 -4.90
N VAL A 22 7.22 3.96 -3.81
CA VAL A 22 6.32 5.12 -3.82
C VAL A 22 7.14 6.41 -3.70
N VAL A 23 6.94 7.33 -4.65
CA VAL A 23 7.62 8.63 -4.74
C VAL A 23 6.61 9.75 -4.97
N ALA A 24 7.00 10.99 -4.65
CA ALA A 24 6.20 12.16 -5.01
C ALA A 24 6.07 12.27 -6.54
N PRO A 25 5.09 13.03 -7.07
CA PRO A 25 4.99 13.28 -8.51
C PRO A 25 6.22 13.96 -9.12
N SER A 26 7.03 14.62 -8.28
CA SER A 26 8.33 15.20 -8.66
C SER A 26 9.47 14.18 -8.69
N GLY A 27 9.24 12.92 -8.32
CA GLY A 27 10.26 11.89 -8.11
C GLY A 27 10.96 11.97 -6.75
N ALA A 28 10.62 12.95 -5.90
CA ALA A 28 11.22 13.08 -4.58
C ALA A 28 10.78 11.93 -3.63
N PRO A 29 11.66 11.50 -2.70
CA PRO A 29 11.27 10.51 -1.69
C PRO A 29 10.18 11.07 -0.79
N LEU A 30 9.17 10.25 -0.49
CA LEU A 30 8.12 10.59 0.49
C LEU A 30 8.45 10.00 1.86
N GLN A 31 8.08 10.74 2.90
CA GLN A 31 8.08 10.21 4.26
C GLN A 31 6.68 9.70 4.61
N PRO A 32 6.56 8.46 5.11
CA PRO A 32 5.26 7.93 5.51
C PRO A 32 4.75 8.66 6.75
N LEU A 33 3.46 9.00 6.74
CA LEU A 33 2.75 9.58 7.89
C LEU A 33 2.52 8.55 9.00
N ALA A 34 2.29 7.29 8.60
CA ALA A 34 2.00 6.19 9.50
C ALA A 34 2.32 4.85 8.83
N ARG A 35 2.40 3.80 9.65
CA ARG A 35 2.48 2.42 9.20
C ARG A 35 1.32 1.58 9.71
N ALA A 36 0.90 0.61 8.90
CA ALA A 36 -0.20 -0.29 9.20
C ALA A 36 0.05 -1.68 8.63
N ALA A 37 -0.68 -2.67 9.12
CA ALA A 37 -0.53 -4.03 8.65
C ALA A 37 -1.14 -4.19 7.25
N THR A 38 -0.36 -4.70 6.30
CA THR A 38 -0.87 -5.02 4.97
C THR A 38 -1.85 -6.19 5.02
N ALA A 39 -3.11 -5.89 4.74
CA ALA A 39 -4.08 -6.90 4.37
C ALA A 39 -3.92 -7.24 2.88
N SER A 40 -4.03 -6.25 1.99
CA SER A 40 -3.95 -6.42 0.55
C SER A 40 -2.91 -5.49 -0.06
N SER A 41 -2.08 -6.00 -0.97
CA SER A 41 -0.96 -5.30 -1.59
C SER A 41 -1.38 -4.41 -2.78
N GLY A 42 -0.45 -3.59 -3.28
CA GLY A 42 -0.70 -2.60 -4.33
C GLY A 42 -0.59 -1.16 -3.81
N VAL A 43 -0.71 -0.18 -4.72
CA VAL A 43 -0.70 1.25 -4.37
C VAL A 43 -2.05 1.86 -4.77
N ALA A 44 -2.71 2.51 -3.81
CA ALA A 44 -3.97 3.20 -4.05
C ALA A 44 -3.81 4.68 -3.74
N VAL A 45 -4.29 5.54 -4.64
CA VAL A 45 -4.27 7.00 -4.51
C VAL A 45 -5.69 7.49 -4.70
N GLY A 46 -6.20 8.32 -3.80
CA GLY A 46 -7.55 8.84 -3.91
C GLY A 46 -7.89 9.84 -2.83
N GLU A 47 -9.04 10.49 -2.99
CA GLU A 47 -9.61 11.39 -1.99
C GLU A 47 -10.09 10.59 -0.78
N MET A 48 -9.76 11.07 0.41
CA MET A 48 -10.22 10.46 1.65
C MET A 48 -11.74 10.63 1.81
N ALA A 49 -12.43 9.53 2.10
CA ALA A 49 -13.82 9.51 2.55
C ALA A 49 -13.90 8.82 3.92
N LEU A 50 -14.66 9.41 4.85
CA LEU A 50 -14.84 8.89 6.21
C LEU A 50 -16.13 8.06 6.36
N ASP A 51 -17.05 8.16 5.40
CA ASP A 51 -18.29 7.37 5.37
C ASP A 51 -18.67 6.89 3.97
N GLU A 52 -19.64 5.98 3.95
CA GLU A 52 -20.18 5.38 2.72
C GLU A 52 -20.80 6.42 1.79
N ALA A 53 -21.61 7.34 2.33
CA ALA A 53 -22.32 8.33 1.54
C ALA A 53 -21.34 9.20 0.74
N ARG A 54 -20.24 9.62 1.37
CA ARG A 54 -19.17 10.37 0.72
C ARG A 54 -18.44 9.51 -0.30
N ALA A 55 -18.09 8.27 0.05
CA ALA A 55 -17.37 7.38 -0.86
C ALA A 55 -18.16 7.13 -2.15
N VAL A 56 -19.46 6.80 -2.04
CA VAL A 56 -20.36 6.58 -3.17
C VAL A 56 -20.52 7.86 -3.99
N ALA A 57 -20.73 9.01 -3.35
CA ALA A 57 -20.92 10.27 -4.06
C ALA A 57 -19.67 10.70 -4.86
N ARG A 58 -18.47 10.54 -4.29
CA ARG A 58 -17.21 10.87 -4.97
C ARG A 58 -16.88 9.87 -6.07
N HIS A 59 -17.13 8.58 -5.84
CA HIS A 59 -17.00 7.56 -6.87
C HIS A 59 -17.92 7.83 -8.07
N ALA A 60 -19.19 8.16 -7.82
CA ALA A 60 -20.14 8.52 -8.87
C ALA A 60 -19.73 9.78 -9.67
N ALA A 61 -18.96 10.68 -9.05
CA ALA A 61 -18.36 11.83 -9.70
C ALA A 61 -17.04 11.51 -10.46
N GLY A 62 -16.64 10.23 -10.50
CA GLY A 62 -15.44 9.75 -11.18
C GLY A 62 -14.14 9.89 -10.39
N ALA A 63 -14.20 10.26 -9.11
CA ALA A 63 -13.01 10.36 -8.26
C ALA A 63 -12.58 8.98 -7.74
N ALA A 64 -11.27 8.75 -7.66
CA ALA A 64 -10.72 7.64 -6.89
C ALA A 64 -10.86 7.95 -5.39
N VAL A 65 -11.35 6.99 -4.61
CA VAL A 65 -11.67 7.18 -3.18
C VAL A 65 -10.84 6.25 -2.31
N VAL A 66 -10.27 6.79 -1.23
CA VAL A 66 -9.69 5.99 -0.14
C VAL A 66 -10.63 6.07 1.05
N LEU A 67 -11.21 4.92 1.41
CA LEU A 67 -12.10 4.81 2.55
C LEU A 67 -11.28 4.68 3.84
N VAL A 68 -11.54 5.55 4.82
CA VAL A 68 -10.87 5.54 6.11
C VAL A 68 -11.90 5.32 7.23
N ARG A 69 -11.69 4.28 8.04
CA ARG A 69 -12.65 3.88 9.09
C ARG A 69 -11.95 3.53 10.40
N ARG A 70 -12.67 3.62 11.53
CA ARG A 70 -12.14 3.16 12.82
C ARG A 70 -11.95 1.65 12.81
N ASP A 71 -13.04 0.96 12.53
CA ASP A 71 -13.14 -0.48 12.43
C ASP A 71 -13.76 -0.84 11.08
N ALA A 72 -13.60 -2.08 10.68
CA ALA A 72 -14.08 -2.56 9.40
C ALA A 72 -15.34 -3.40 9.63
N GLU A 73 -16.48 -2.95 9.11
CA GLU A 73 -17.78 -3.55 9.39
C GLU A 73 -18.37 -4.22 8.14
N THR A 74 -19.25 -5.21 8.33
CA THR A 74 -19.91 -5.92 7.22
C THR A 74 -20.83 -5.01 6.38
N SER A 75 -21.28 -3.91 6.97
CA SER A 75 -22.06 -2.86 6.31
C SER A 75 -21.25 -2.09 5.25
N ASP A 76 -19.91 -2.14 5.28
CA ASP A 76 -19.07 -1.30 4.43
C ASP A 76 -18.90 -1.83 2.99
N LEU A 77 -19.67 -2.84 2.55
CA LEU A 77 -19.49 -3.46 1.22
C LEU A 77 -19.65 -2.45 0.07
N THR A 78 -20.74 -1.69 0.04
CA THR A 78 -20.99 -0.67 -0.99
C THR A 78 -19.91 0.41 -1.00
N ALA A 79 -19.45 0.82 0.20
CA ALA A 79 -18.39 1.79 0.36
C ALA A 79 -17.05 1.25 -0.19
N LEU A 80 -16.75 -0.03 0.07
CA LEU A 80 -15.55 -0.70 -0.42
C LEU A 80 -15.55 -0.93 -1.93
N GLU A 81 -16.70 -1.24 -2.52
CA GLU A 81 -16.84 -1.33 -3.98
C GLU A 81 -16.50 0.01 -4.65
N SER A 82 -16.97 1.11 -4.03
CA SER A 82 -16.76 2.49 -4.48
C SER A 82 -15.34 3.03 -4.20
N ALA A 83 -14.56 2.37 -3.33
CA ALA A 83 -13.22 2.78 -2.96
C ALA A 83 -12.14 2.05 -3.79
N VAL A 84 -10.98 2.68 -3.97
CA VAL A 84 -9.77 2.04 -4.52
C VAL A 84 -8.89 1.45 -3.41
N GLY A 85 -9.08 1.89 -2.16
CA GLY A 85 -8.39 1.34 -1.01
C GLY A 85 -9.11 1.59 0.32
N LEU A 86 -8.75 0.79 1.32
CA LEU A 86 -9.24 0.86 2.69
C LEU A 86 -8.08 1.06 3.66
N LEU A 87 -8.25 2.01 4.58
CA LEU A 87 -7.40 2.17 5.75
C LEU A 87 -8.25 2.09 7.02
N THR A 88 -7.85 1.23 7.97
CA THR A 88 -8.54 1.15 9.27
C THR A 88 -7.63 1.45 10.44
N GLN A 89 -8.17 2.12 11.46
CA GLN A 89 -7.48 2.38 12.72
C GLN A 89 -7.25 1.08 13.50
N ARG A 90 -8.26 0.19 13.49
CA ARG A 90 -8.28 -1.09 14.21
C ARG A 90 -8.56 -2.26 13.27
N GLY A 91 -8.32 -3.46 13.77
CA GLY A 91 -8.53 -4.71 13.04
C GLY A 91 -7.24 -5.45 12.71
N ALA A 92 -7.39 -6.74 12.39
CA ALA A 92 -6.30 -7.64 12.06
C ALA A 92 -6.29 -7.99 10.58
N ARG A 93 -5.15 -8.51 10.08
CA ARG A 93 -5.00 -8.96 8.68
C ARG A 93 -5.97 -10.07 8.27
N THR A 94 -6.61 -10.73 9.23
CA THR A 94 -7.59 -11.81 9.06
C THR A 94 -9.03 -11.38 9.34
N SER A 95 -9.28 -10.08 9.54
CA SER A 95 -10.63 -9.56 9.73
C SER A 95 -11.49 -9.75 8.48
N HIS A 96 -12.81 -9.72 8.65
CA HIS A 96 -13.75 -9.90 7.55
C HIS A 96 -13.53 -8.89 6.41
N ALA A 97 -13.30 -7.62 6.72
CA ALA A 97 -13.04 -6.60 5.69
C ALA A 97 -11.69 -6.76 5.01
N ALA A 98 -10.66 -7.25 5.72
CA ALA A 98 -9.39 -7.59 5.10
C ALA A 98 -9.56 -8.72 4.06
N VAL A 99 -10.48 -9.66 4.30
CA VAL A 99 -10.83 -10.69 3.33
C VAL A 99 -11.63 -10.11 2.15
N VAL A 100 -12.65 -9.29 2.42
CA VAL A 100 -13.48 -8.67 1.38
C VAL A 100 -12.67 -7.75 0.48
N ALA A 101 -11.84 -6.86 1.05
CA ALA A 101 -11.00 -5.96 0.28
C ALA A 101 -10.03 -6.73 -0.65
N ARG A 102 -9.48 -7.86 -0.18
CA ARG A 102 -8.66 -8.74 -1.04
C ARG A 102 -9.47 -9.35 -2.18
N GLN A 103 -10.68 -9.85 -1.90
CA GLN A 103 -11.55 -10.44 -2.93
C GLN A 103 -11.96 -9.40 -3.98
N LEU A 104 -12.13 -8.15 -3.57
CA LEU A 104 -12.44 -7.02 -4.46
C LEU A 104 -11.20 -6.40 -5.12
N GLY A 105 -10.00 -6.93 -4.87
CA GLY A 105 -8.75 -6.42 -5.44
C GLY A 105 -8.38 -5.01 -4.98
N LYS A 106 -8.88 -4.57 -3.82
CA LYS A 106 -8.61 -3.24 -3.25
C LYS A 106 -7.36 -3.29 -2.38
N VAL A 107 -6.58 -2.20 -2.38
CA VAL A 107 -5.45 -2.04 -1.44
C VAL A 107 -6.02 -1.89 -0.04
N CYS A 108 -5.47 -2.60 0.95
CA CYS A 108 -6.05 -2.64 2.28
C CYS A 108 -4.98 -2.64 3.36
N LEU A 109 -5.00 -1.61 4.19
CA LEU A 109 -4.14 -1.44 5.35
C LEU A 109 -5.01 -1.42 6.61
N VAL A 110 -4.66 -2.23 7.59
CA VAL A 110 -5.48 -2.41 8.81
C VAL A 110 -4.65 -2.23 10.07
N GLY A 111 -5.31 -1.81 11.15
CA GLY A 111 -4.68 -1.67 12.45
C GLY A 111 -3.65 -0.53 12.51
N CYS A 112 -3.94 0.59 11.84
CA CYS A 112 -3.12 1.79 11.89
C CYS A 112 -3.26 2.48 13.26
N GLY A 113 -2.46 2.07 14.25
CA GLY A 113 -2.55 2.60 15.62
C GLY A 113 -2.25 4.11 15.74
N GLU A 114 -1.53 4.68 14.78
CA GLU A 114 -1.20 6.11 14.71
C GLU A 114 -2.34 6.96 14.13
N LEU A 115 -3.34 6.34 13.50
CA LEU A 115 -4.50 7.01 12.94
C LEU A 115 -5.46 7.41 14.07
N GLN A 116 -5.82 8.67 14.14
CA GLN A 116 -6.93 9.16 14.95
C GLN A 116 -7.98 9.78 14.04
N ILE A 117 -9.25 9.42 14.23
CA ILE A 117 -10.36 9.91 13.41
C ILE A 117 -11.25 10.80 14.27
N ASN A 118 -11.50 12.01 13.79
CA ASN A 118 -12.46 12.95 14.34
C ASN A 118 -13.63 13.10 13.36
N GLU A 119 -14.73 12.42 13.67
CA GLU A 119 -15.93 12.38 12.81
C GLU A 119 -16.67 13.72 12.81
N ASP A 120 -16.71 14.42 13.94
CA ASP A 120 -17.34 15.74 14.08
C ASP A 120 -16.63 16.80 13.23
N ALA A 121 -15.30 16.79 13.25
CA ALA A 121 -14.47 17.71 12.47
C ALA A 121 -14.14 17.20 11.06
N ARG A 122 -14.66 16.02 10.67
CA ARG A 122 -14.39 15.35 9.39
C ARG A 122 -12.89 15.34 9.03
N SER A 123 -12.06 14.94 9.99
CA SER A 123 -10.60 14.95 9.85
C SER A 123 -9.96 13.71 10.45
N ILE A 124 -8.73 13.45 10.01
CA ILE A 124 -7.84 12.44 10.58
C ILE A 124 -6.54 13.09 11.02
N GLN A 125 -5.90 12.46 12.00
CA GLN A 125 -4.57 12.83 12.45
C GLN A 125 -3.66 11.60 12.44
N MET A 126 -2.45 11.77 11.91
CA MET A 126 -1.36 10.80 11.96
C MET A 126 -0.09 11.54 12.39
N GLY A 127 0.40 11.24 13.60
CA GLY A 127 1.47 12.01 14.22
C GLY A 127 1.09 13.49 14.39
N THR A 128 1.86 14.39 13.76
CA THR A 128 1.63 15.84 13.79
C THR A 128 0.81 16.37 12.61
N THR A 129 0.47 15.51 11.64
CA THR A 129 -0.23 15.91 10.42
C THR A 129 -1.73 15.69 10.58
N VAL A 130 -2.51 16.74 10.29
CA VAL A 130 -3.98 16.68 10.24
C VAL A 130 -4.43 16.81 8.78
N LEU A 131 -5.27 15.88 8.34
CA LEU A 131 -5.87 15.87 7.01
C LEU A 131 -7.38 15.93 7.14
N HIS A 132 -8.04 16.59 6.20
CA HIS A 132 -9.49 16.75 6.17
C HIS A 132 -10.10 15.87 5.09
N GLU A 133 -11.36 15.50 5.27
CA GLU A 133 -12.08 14.72 4.28
C GLU A 133 -12.06 15.40 2.89
N GLY A 134 -11.75 14.62 1.85
CA GLY A 134 -11.49 15.10 0.50
C GLY A 134 -10.01 15.34 0.18
N ASP A 135 -9.13 15.43 1.19
CA ASP A 135 -7.68 15.45 0.94
C ASP A 135 -7.22 14.14 0.29
N VAL A 136 -6.22 14.23 -0.57
CA VAL A 136 -5.66 13.06 -1.23
C VAL A 136 -4.79 12.27 -0.27
N LEU A 137 -5.00 10.96 -0.23
CA LEU A 137 -4.21 10.01 0.53
C LEU A 137 -3.65 8.94 -0.41
N THR A 138 -2.40 8.53 -0.15
CA THR A 138 -1.80 7.37 -0.81
C THR A 138 -1.62 6.23 0.20
N LEU A 139 -2.11 5.05 -0.15
CA LEU A 139 -1.85 3.80 0.56
C LEU A 139 -0.86 2.95 -0.23
N ASP A 140 0.25 2.61 0.41
CA ASP A 140 1.23 1.65 -0.10
C ASP A 140 1.05 0.31 0.64
N GLY A 141 0.25 -0.56 0.04
CA GLY A 141 0.02 -1.92 0.49
C GLY A 141 1.25 -2.81 0.39
N ASN A 142 2.24 -2.49 -0.45
CA ASN A 142 3.45 -3.31 -0.58
C ASN A 142 4.34 -3.18 0.66
N ASN A 143 4.42 -1.97 1.22
CA ASN A 143 5.31 -1.66 2.32
C ASN A 143 4.57 -1.28 3.62
N GLY A 144 3.24 -1.31 3.62
CA GLY A 144 2.40 -0.99 4.78
C GLY A 144 2.47 0.48 5.19
N CYS A 145 2.63 1.40 4.22
CA CYS A 145 2.86 2.82 4.46
C CYS A 145 1.68 3.68 4.02
N VAL A 146 1.44 4.78 4.73
CA VAL A 146 0.44 5.79 4.38
C VAL A 146 1.13 7.12 4.13
N TYR A 147 0.77 7.82 3.06
CA TYR A 147 1.34 9.12 2.69
C TYR A 147 0.25 10.16 2.45
N SER A 148 0.51 11.42 2.79
CA SER A 148 -0.33 12.54 2.33
C SER A 148 -0.07 12.85 0.86
N GLY A 149 -1.13 13.26 0.18
CA GLY A 149 -1.07 13.69 -1.21
C GLY A 149 -1.02 12.54 -2.20
N ALA A 150 -0.98 12.92 -3.48
CA ALA A 150 -0.81 11.99 -4.58
C ALA A 150 0.65 11.53 -4.65
N ALA A 151 0.85 10.23 -4.84
CA ALA A 151 2.15 9.66 -5.12
C ALA A 151 2.14 8.89 -6.45
N GLN A 152 3.32 8.54 -6.92
CA GLN A 152 3.53 7.70 -8.09
C GLN A 152 4.39 6.50 -7.72
N THR A 153 4.27 5.42 -8.49
CA THR A 153 5.09 4.23 -8.34
C THR A 153 6.23 4.28 -9.34
N GLU A 154 7.45 4.16 -8.84
CA GLU A 154 8.67 4.03 -9.63
C GLU A 154 9.21 2.61 -9.51
N VAL A 155 9.67 2.04 -10.63
CA VAL A 155 10.37 0.76 -10.65
C VAL A 155 11.85 1.01 -10.39
N VAL A 156 12.36 0.45 -9.29
CA VAL A 156 13.76 0.55 -8.88
C VAL A 156 14.42 -0.82 -8.99
N TYR A 157 15.66 -0.83 -9.48
CA TYR A 157 16.47 -2.03 -9.55
C TYR A 157 17.54 -1.98 -8.44
N PRO A 158 17.43 -2.81 -7.39
CA PRO A 158 18.38 -2.83 -6.29
C PRO A 158 19.76 -3.32 -6.75
N GLU A 159 20.73 -2.40 -6.81
CA GLU A 159 22.08 -2.68 -7.32
C GLU A 159 22.81 -3.74 -6.49
N ASP A 160 22.58 -3.78 -5.18
CA ASP A 160 23.16 -4.76 -4.27
C ASP A 160 22.65 -6.18 -4.56
N LEU A 161 21.34 -6.34 -4.83
CA LEU A 161 20.76 -7.63 -5.20
C LEU A 161 21.20 -8.05 -6.60
N LEU A 162 21.28 -7.11 -7.54
CA LEU A 162 21.81 -7.39 -8.89
C LEU A 162 23.26 -7.87 -8.82
N ALA A 163 24.13 -7.17 -8.08
CA ALA A 163 25.52 -7.57 -7.91
C ALA A 163 25.65 -8.95 -7.26
N ARG A 164 24.79 -9.28 -6.27
CA ARG A 164 24.77 -10.61 -5.66
C ARG A 164 24.30 -11.70 -6.64
N LEU A 165 23.31 -11.41 -7.47
CA LEU A 165 22.83 -12.32 -8.50
C LEU A 165 23.93 -12.57 -9.55
N ASP A 166 24.61 -11.52 -9.99
CA ASP A 166 25.72 -11.61 -10.93
C ASP A 166 26.85 -12.49 -10.38
N VAL A 167 27.24 -12.31 -9.11
CA VAL A 167 28.26 -13.17 -8.46
C VAL A 167 27.83 -14.63 -8.43
N LEU A 168 26.55 -14.90 -8.12
CA LEU A 168 26.01 -16.25 -8.10
C LEU A 168 26.01 -16.88 -9.49
N HIS A 169 25.72 -16.14 -10.56
CA HIS A 169 25.71 -16.65 -11.93
C HIS A 169 27.11 -16.76 -12.54
N THR A 170 28.05 -15.89 -12.18
CA THR A 170 29.40 -15.83 -12.78
C THR A 170 30.46 -16.71 -12.12
N SER A 171 30.33 -17.06 -10.83
CA SER A 171 31.35 -17.83 -10.11
C SER A 171 31.38 -19.33 -10.48
N GLY A 172 31.41 -19.69 -11.77
CA GLY A 172 31.30 -21.07 -12.27
C GLY A 172 32.22 -22.07 -11.53
N PRO A 173 31.95 -23.40 -11.62
CA PRO A 173 32.69 -24.39 -10.86
C PRO A 173 34.20 -24.22 -11.09
N LYS A 174 34.96 -24.16 -10.00
CA LYS A 174 36.42 -24.17 -10.05
C LYS A 174 36.82 -25.45 -10.81
N PRO A 175 37.59 -25.38 -11.91
CA PRO A 175 38.04 -26.60 -12.57
C PRO A 175 38.84 -27.43 -11.57
N VAL A 176 38.48 -28.71 -11.47
CA VAL A 176 39.12 -29.72 -10.62
C VAL A 176 40.55 -29.95 -11.09
#